data_AF-A0A7J9Q5P8-F1
#
_entry.id   AF-A0A7J9Q5P8-F1
#
_cell.length_a   1.000
_cell.length_b   1.000
_cell.length_c   1.000
_cell.angle_alpha   90.00
_cell.angle_beta   90.00
_cell.angle_gamma   90.00
#
_symmetry.space_group_name_H-M   'P 1'
#
loop_
_entity.id
_entity.type
_entity.pdbx_description
1 polymer ?
#
loop_
_entity_poly.entity_id
_entity_poly.type
_entity_poly.pdbx_seq_one_letter_code
_entity_poly.pdbx_strand_id
1 'polypeptide(L)'
;TSYPLVAVVSNSMEHNSLDFDDWWQNSEEYYSSIGIAKNSFENFPLKNGFNKGDIMILWRANSNNIKRGDVIVFISARTNPKPDPIIHRVIIIEEKDGSIIYQTKGDNHITNRRQINGCFQDGCIYESDIQQSQILGKTLFKVPYLGYIKIWFVDLLNLFIK
;
A
#
# COMPACT_ATOMS: atom_id res chain seq x y z
N THR A 1 2.19 -1.19 16.72
CA THR A 1 1.07 -0.58 15.98
C THR A 1 -0.17 -0.72 16.85
N SER A 2 -1.06 0.27 16.88
CA SER A 2 -2.38 0.18 17.52
C SER A 2 -3.43 -0.51 16.63
N TYR A 3 -3.08 -0.77 15.36
CA TYR A 3 -3.94 -1.41 14.36
C TYR A 3 -3.30 -2.74 13.94
N PRO A 4 -3.60 -3.86 14.63
CA PRO A 4 -2.96 -5.13 14.31
C PRO A 4 -3.43 -5.72 12.96
N LEU A 5 -4.55 -5.23 12.43
CA LEU A 5 -5.26 -5.82 11.31
C LEU A 5 -5.93 -4.75 10.44
N VAL A 6 -5.78 -4.84 9.12
CA VAL A 6 -6.41 -3.95 8.14
C VAL A 6 -7.01 -4.76 7.00
N ALA A 7 -8.25 -4.45 6.60
CA ALA A 7 -8.88 -5.06 5.44
C ALA A 7 -8.55 -4.27 4.18
N VAL A 8 -8.23 -4.96 3.09
CA VAL A 8 -7.95 -4.34 1.80
C VAL A 8 -9.28 -4.03 1.10
N VAL A 9 -9.54 -2.75 0.82
CA VAL A 9 -10.80 -2.27 0.24
C VAL A 9 -10.68 -1.76 -1.19
N SER A 10 -9.46 -1.60 -1.70
CA SER A 10 -9.17 -1.14 -3.07
C SER A 10 -8.25 -2.10 -3.82
N ASN A 11 -8.18 -1.94 -5.13
CA ASN A 11 -7.40 -2.75 -6.06
C ASN A 11 -6.00 -2.19 -6.36
N SER A 12 -5.54 -1.16 -5.63
CA SER A 12 -4.28 -0.45 -5.94
C SER A 12 -3.00 -1.30 -5.82
N MET A 13 -3.09 -2.48 -5.23
CA MET A 13 -2.00 -3.45 -5.05
C MET A 13 -2.25 -4.77 -5.78
N GLU A 14 -3.30 -4.82 -6.61
CA GLU A 14 -3.65 -6.00 -7.38
C GLU A 14 -2.73 -6.18 -8.58
N HIS A 15 -2.35 -7.43 -8.82
CA HIS A 15 -1.63 -7.82 -10.03
C HIS A 15 -2.58 -8.32 -11.13
N ASN A 16 -3.90 -8.11 -10.94
CA ASN A 16 -4.96 -8.45 -11.91
C ASN A 16 -4.93 -9.92 -12.38
N SER A 17 -4.57 -10.85 -11.49
CA SER A 17 -4.41 -12.29 -11.77
C SER A 17 -3.32 -12.64 -12.79
N LEU A 18 -2.44 -11.70 -13.12
CA LEU A 18 -1.22 -11.98 -13.86
C LEU A 18 -0.22 -12.71 -12.96
N ASP A 19 0.61 -13.56 -13.55
CA ASP A 19 1.80 -14.03 -12.86
C ASP A 19 2.82 -12.88 -12.70
N PHE A 20 3.88 -13.16 -11.94
CA PHE A 20 4.87 -12.14 -11.63
C PHE A 20 5.57 -11.58 -12.88
N ASP A 21 5.86 -12.44 -13.86
CA ASP A 21 6.64 -12.06 -15.04
C ASP A 21 5.81 -11.19 -15.98
N ASP A 22 4.54 -11.54 -16.19
CA ASP A 22 3.60 -10.76 -16.97
C ASP A 22 3.25 -9.43 -16.29
N TRP A 23 3.04 -9.44 -14.96
CA TRP A 23 2.85 -8.20 -14.22
C TRP A 23 4.09 -7.29 -14.27
N TRP A 24 5.29 -7.88 -14.19
CA TRP A 24 6.55 -7.13 -14.25
C TRP A 24 6.69 -6.42 -15.59
N GLN A 25 6.43 -7.09 -16.72
CA GLN A 25 6.50 -6.47 -18.05
C GLN A 25 5.68 -5.18 -18.15
N ASN A 26 4.50 -5.15 -17.51
CA ASN A 26 3.62 -3.97 -17.50
C ASN A 26 4.07 -2.87 -16.53
N SER A 27 4.95 -3.18 -15.59
CA SER A 27 5.36 -2.28 -14.50
C SER A 27 6.84 -1.87 -14.57
N GLU A 28 7.62 -2.54 -15.42
CA GLU A 28 9.06 -2.44 -15.54
C GLU A 28 9.52 -1.01 -15.84
N GLU A 29 8.85 -0.31 -16.74
CA GLU A 29 9.19 1.08 -17.11
C GLU A 29 9.30 1.96 -15.87
N TYR A 30 8.32 1.89 -14.97
CA TYR A 30 8.30 2.70 -13.76
C TYR A 30 9.38 2.24 -12.77
N TYR A 31 9.39 0.96 -12.38
CA TYR A 31 10.33 0.48 -11.35
C TYR A 31 11.79 0.61 -11.79
N SER A 32 12.09 0.36 -13.07
CA SER A 32 13.44 0.53 -13.61
C SER A 32 13.86 1.99 -13.65
N SER A 33 12.94 2.93 -13.93
CA SER A 33 13.25 4.37 -13.93
C SER A 33 13.73 4.90 -12.57
N ILE A 34 13.33 4.23 -11.48
CA ILE A 34 13.76 4.54 -10.11
C ILE A 34 14.82 3.57 -9.57
N GLY A 35 15.44 2.77 -10.44
CA GLY A 35 16.53 1.86 -10.09
C GLY A 35 16.11 0.63 -9.28
N ILE A 36 14.87 0.14 -9.47
CA ILE A 36 14.43 -1.15 -8.95
C ILE A 36 14.41 -2.13 -10.12
N ALA A 37 15.37 -3.04 -10.16
CA ALA A 37 15.44 -4.11 -11.15
C ALA A 37 14.55 -5.31 -10.77
N LYS A 38 14.18 -6.13 -11.76
CA LYS A 38 13.31 -7.31 -11.57
C LYS A 38 13.78 -8.24 -10.46
N ASN A 39 15.07 -8.59 -10.49
CA ASN A 39 15.70 -9.46 -9.48
C ASN A 39 15.62 -8.87 -8.05
N SER A 40 15.68 -7.55 -7.91
CA SER A 40 15.51 -6.89 -6.62
C SER A 40 14.06 -6.98 -6.16
N PHE A 41 13.11 -6.74 -7.07
CA PHE A 41 11.68 -6.81 -6.76
C PHE A 41 11.23 -8.22 -6.41
N GLU A 42 11.80 -9.25 -7.05
CA GLU A 42 11.52 -10.66 -6.75
C GLU A 42 11.80 -11.07 -5.31
N ASN A 43 12.62 -10.31 -4.60
CA ASN A 43 12.97 -10.51 -3.20
C ASN A 43 12.11 -9.68 -2.24
N PHE A 44 11.23 -8.82 -2.74
CA PHE A 44 10.36 -8.01 -1.90
C PHE A 44 9.23 -8.85 -1.28
N PRO A 45 8.80 -8.51 -0.05
CA PRO A 45 7.63 -9.12 0.54
C PRO A 45 6.40 -8.82 -0.31
N LEU A 46 5.46 -9.78 -0.40
CA LEU A 46 4.23 -9.62 -1.16
C LEU A 46 4.49 -9.24 -2.64
N LYS A 47 5.52 -9.82 -3.27
CA LYS A 47 5.88 -9.54 -4.67
C LYS A 47 4.80 -9.82 -5.71
N ASN A 48 3.79 -10.63 -5.35
CA ASN A 48 2.64 -10.95 -6.20
C ASN A 48 1.41 -10.10 -5.87
N GLY A 49 1.59 -9.02 -5.11
CA GLY A 49 0.52 -8.15 -4.67
C GLY A 49 -0.50 -8.83 -3.76
N PHE A 50 -1.65 -8.17 -3.61
CA PHE A 50 -2.78 -8.65 -2.84
C PHE A 50 -4.08 -8.03 -3.33
N ASN A 51 -5.19 -8.69 -3.02
CA ASN A 51 -6.48 -8.36 -3.59
C ASN A 51 -7.39 -7.68 -2.59
N LYS A 52 -8.36 -6.93 -3.10
CA LYS A 52 -9.51 -6.53 -2.29
C LYS A 52 -10.09 -7.73 -1.56
N GLY A 53 -10.42 -7.56 -0.27
CA GLY A 53 -10.89 -8.65 0.59
C GLY A 53 -9.78 -9.47 1.25
N ASP A 54 -8.51 -9.24 0.96
CA ASP A 54 -7.41 -9.75 1.78
C ASP A 54 -7.37 -9.00 3.12
N ILE A 55 -6.89 -9.68 4.17
CA ILE A 55 -6.58 -9.07 5.45
C ILE A 55 -5.07 -8.95 5.61
N MET A 56 -4.60 -7.76 5.94
CA MET A 56 -3.19 -7.48 6.21
C MET A 56 -2.95 -7.51 7.72
N ILE A 57 -1.98 -8.33 8.14
CA ILE A 57 -1.49 -8.32 9.53
C ILE A 57 -0.34 -7.31 9.62
N LEU A 58 -0.46 -6.36 10.54
CA LEU A 58 0.51 -5.28 10.68
C LEU A 58 1.46 -5.53 11.85
N TRP A 59 2.72 -5.22 11.62
CA TRP A 59 3.75 -5.11 12.63
C TRP A 59 4.09 -3.65 12.92
N ARG A 60 4.77 -3.41 14.06
CA ARG A 60 5.28 -2.08 14.40
C ARG A 60 6.26 -1.61 13.32
N ALA A 61 5.98 -0.46 12.72
CA ALA A 61 6.86 0.20 11.77
C ALA A 61 7.66 1.30 12.49
N ASN A 62 8.95 1.41 12.20
CA ASN A 62 9.84 2.47 12.65
C ASN A 62 10.98 2.68 11.65
N SER A 63 11.73 3.78 11.82
CA SER A 63 12.86 4.16 10.97
C SER A 63 13.91 3.08 10.76
N ASN A 64 14.07 2.17 11.71
CA ASN A 64 15.12 1.16 11.67
C ASN A 64 14.67 -0.15 11.00
N ASN A 65 13.37 -0.33 10.73
CA ASN A 65 12.84 -1.59 10.20
C ASN A 65 12.04 -1.48 8.90
N ILE A 66 11.74 -0.26 8.46
CA ILE A 66 11.15 0.01 7.14
C ILE A 66 12.29 0.06 6.13
N LYS A 67 12.16 -0.71 5.06
CA LYS A 67 13.13 -0.84 3.97
C LYS A 67 12.41 -0.68 2.64
N ARG A 68 13.18 -0.32 1.61
CA ARG A 68 12.71 -0.33 0.23
C ARG A 68 12.12 -1.70 -0.11
N GLY A 69 10.95 -1.71 -0.74
CA GLY A 69 10.20 -2.92 -1.09
C GLY A 69 9.17 -3.37 -0.05
N ASP A 70 9.23 -2.87 1.19
CA ASP A 70 8.19 -3.16 2.18
C ASP A 70 6.85 -2.56 1.79
N VAL A 71 5.75 -3.19 2.23
CA VAL A 71 4.40 -2.62 2.10
C VAL A 71 3.98 -2.04 3.46
N ILE A 72 3.60 -0.77 3.48
CA ILE A 72 3.24 -0.03 4.69
C ILE A 72 1.82 0.50 4.60
N VAL A 73 1.18 0.68 5.75
CA VAL A 73 -0.12 1.32 5.91
C VAL A 73 0.09 2.71 6.49
N PHE A 74 -0.45 3.75 5.85
CA PHE A 74 -0.22 5.13 6.24
C PHE A 74 -1.42 6.05 6.00
N ILE A 75 -1.44 7.18 6.71
CA ILE A 75 -2.40 8.27 6.51
C ILE A 75 -2.02 9.03 5.25
N SER A 76 -2.95 9.14 4.30
CA SER A 76 -2.68 9.58 2.92
C SER A 76 -2.09 10.98 2.78
N ALA A 77 -2.38 11.90 3.71
CA ALA A 77 -1.88 13.27 3.72
C ALA A 77 -1.86 13.83 5.15
N ARG A 78 -1.00 14.82 5.40
CA ARG A 78 -0.96 15.55 6.68
C ARG A 78 -2.14 16.52 6.84
N THR A 79 -2.65 17.03 5.72
CA THR A 79 -3.81 17.91 5.65
C THR A 79 -4.89 17.28 4.76
N ASN A 80 -6.13 17.31 5.22
CA ASN A 80 -7.30 16.73 4.50
C ASN A 80 -7.05 15.29 3.98
N PRO A 81 -6.66 14.33 4.85
CA PRO A 81 -6.44 12.95 4.41
C PRO A 81 -7.72 12.30 3.89
N LYS A 82 -7.55 11.26 3.09
CA LYS A 82 -8.61 10.30 2.76
C LYS A 82 -9.17 9.69 4.05
N PRO A 83 -10.46 9.30 4.06
CA PRO A 83 -11.08 8.68 5.22
C PRO A 83 -10.42 7.34 5.58
N ASP A 84 -10.01 6.57 4.56
CA ASP A 84 -9.34 5.29 4.73
C ASP A 84 -7.81 5.42 4.58
N PRO A 85 -7.02 4.67 5.35
CA PRO A 85 -5.57 4.63 5.19
C PRO A 85 -5.16 3.96 3.88
N ILE A 86 -3.99 4.33 3.37
CA ILE A 86 -3.41 3.80 2.14
C ILE A 86 -2.44 2.66 2.47
N ILE A 87 -2.42 1.62 1.63
CA ILE A 87 -1.52 0.46 1.77
C ILE A 87 -0.71 0.32 0.50
N HIS A 88 0.53 0.80 0.48
CA HIS A 88 1.39 0.79 -0.71
C HIS A 88 2.82 0.35 -0.42
N ARG A 89 3.57 0.07 -1.47
CA ARG A 89 4.96 -0.36 -1.40
C ARG A 89 5.90 0.83 -1.30
N VAL A 90 6.85 0.78 -0.37
CA VAL A 90 7.95 1.74 -0.25
C VAL A 90 8.88 1.58 -1.43
N ILE A 91 8.99 2.63 -2.23
CA ILE A 91 9.81 2.66 -3.45
C ILE A 91 11.04 3.55 -3.32
N ILE A 92 11.04 4.53 -2.42
CA ILE A 92 12.21 5.38 -2.13
C ILE A 92 12.19 5.71 -0.64
N ILE A 93 13.37 5.77 -0.02
CA ILE A 93 13.56 6.28 1.35
C ILE A 93 14.65 7.34 1.25
N GLU A 94 14.33 8.55 1.67
CA GLU A 94 15.24 9.70 1.61
C GLU A 94 15.40 10.31 3.00
N GLU A 95 16.61 10.76 3.30
CA GLU A 95 16.86 11.59 4.47
C GLU A 95 16.90 13.05 4.04
N LYS A 96 16.02 13.87 4.62
CA LYS A 96 15.91 15.30 4.33
C LYS A 96 15.80 16.07 5.63
N ASP A 97 16.73 17.01 5.84
CA ASP A 97 16.76 17.88 7.02
C ASP A 97 16.74 17.08 8.35
N GLY A 98 17.46 15.96 8.40
CA GLY A 98 17.52 15.06 9.56
C GLY A 98 16.24 14.24 9.81
N SER A 99 15.30 14.27 8.87
CA SER A 99 14.05 13.49 8.91
C SER A 99 14.00 12.49 7.76
N ILE A 100 13.51 11.28 8.05
CA ILE A 100 13.29 10.26 7.01
C ILE A 100 11.93 10.50 6.36
N ILE A 101 11.96 10.63 5.02
CA ILE A 101 10.79 10.71 4.16
C ILE A 101 10.69 9.41 3.37
N TYR A 102 9.51 8.81 3.43
CA TYR A 102 9.17 7.63 2.66
C TYR A 102 8.39 8.03 1.42
N GLN A 103 8.71 7.38 0.31
CA GLN A 103 7.91 7.45 -0.89
C GLN A 103 7.33 6.08 -1.19
N THR A 104 6.03 6.02 -1.46
CA THR A 104 5.32 4.77 -1.76
C THR A 104 4.65 4.81 -3.13
N LYS A 105 4.21 3.66 -3.62
CA LYS A 105 3.37 3.54 -4.80
C LYS A 105 2.53 2.26 -4.75
N GLY A 106 1.31 2.32 -5.27
CA GLY A 106 0.49 1.13 -5.54
C GLY A 106 1.05 0.27 -6.67
N ASP A 107 1.11 -1.05 -6.49
CA ASP A 107 1.69 -1.98 -7.46
C ASP A 107 0.80 -2.21 -8.70
N ASN A 108 -0.49 -1.87 -8.65
CA ASN A 108 -1.38 -2.05 -9.80
C ASN A 108 -1.06 -1.03 -10.90
N HIS A 109 -0.45 -1.47 -11.99
CA HIS A 109 -0.10 -0.59 -13.13
C HIS A 109 -1.31 0.03 -13.83
N ILE A 110 -2.52 -0.52 -13.68
CA ILE A 110 -3.74 0.03 -14.29
C ILE A 110 -4.22 1.25 -13.50
N THR A 111 -4.28 1.14 -12.17
CA THR A 111 -4.81 2.20 -11.29
C THR A 111 -3.73 3.15 -10.79
N ASN A 112 -2.48 2.69 -10.70
CA ASN A 112 -1.35 3.41 -10.12
C ASN A 112 -0.17 3.37 -11.11
N ARG A 113 -0.31 3.99 -12.28
CA ARG A 113 0.80 4.11 -13.25
C ARG A 113 1.99 4.89 -12.70
N ARG A 114 1.72 5.87 -11.83
CA ARG A 114 2.70 6.74 -11.18
C ARG A 114 2.29 6.96 -9.73
N GLN A 115 3.15 7.63 -8.97
CA GLN A 115 2.79 8.11 -7.65
C GLN A 115 1.64 9.11 -7.70
N ILE A 116 0.79 9.07 -6.68
CA ILE A 116 -0.33 9.99 -6.51
C ILE A 116 0.07 11.08 -5.52
N ASN A 117 0.08 12.33 -5.99
CA ASN A 117 0.35 13.53 -5.20
C ASN A 117 -0.66 14.62 -5.54
N GLY A 118 -1.83 14.59 -4.91
CA GLY A 118 -2.91 15.51 -5.23
C GLY A 118 -4.16 15.33 -4.35
N CYS A 119 -5.09 16.26 -4.51
CA CYS A 119 -6.35 16.29 -3.79
C CYS A 119 -7.52 15.91 -4.70
N PHE A 120 -8.43 15.13 -4.13
CA PHE A 120 -9.66 14.67 -4.75
C PHE A 120 -10.85 15.10 -3.89
N GLN A 121 -12.08 14.82 -4.35
CA GLN A 121 -13.31 15.20 -3.66
C GLN A 121 -13.40 14.67 -2.22
N ASP A 122 -12.83 13.49 -1.98
CA ASP A 122 -12.85 12.73 -0.73
C ASP A 122 -11.51 12.81 0.05
N GLY A 123 -10.60 13.72 -0.32
CA GLY A 123 -9.35 13.95 0.40
C GLY A 123 -8.09 13.91 -0.47
N CYS A 124 -6.95 14.18 0.15
CA CYS A 124 -5.64 14.28 -0.50
C CYS A 124 -4.78 13.04 -0.27
N ILE A 125 -3.92 12.73 -1.23
CA ILE A 125 -2.90 11.69 -1.18
C ILE A 125 -1.56 12.31 -1.57
N TYR A 126 -0.53 12.11 -0.75
CA TYR A 126 0.84 12.53 -1.04
C TYR A 126 1.81 11.35 -0.85
N GLU A 127 1.92 10.51 -1.88
CA GLU A 127 2.76 9.31 -1.88
C GLU A 127 4.26 9.59 -1.86
N SER A 128 4.71 10.80 -2.21
CA SER A 128 6.14 11.17 -2.20
C SER A 128 6.61 11.93 -0.95
N ASP A 129 5.72 12.18 0.02
CA ASP A 129 6.04 12.92 1.24
C ASP A 129 5.35 12.30 2.46
N ILE A 130 5.79 11.08 2.80
CA ILE A 130 5.24 10.34 3.94
C ILE A 130 6.23 10.37 5.09
N GLN A 131 5.83 10.98 6.20
CA GLN A 131 6.64 10.99 7.42
C GLN A 131 6.38 9.75 8.26
N GLN A 132 7.34 9.40 9.12
CA GLN A 132 7.22 8.27 10.06
C GLN A 132 5.94 8.33 10.92
N SER A 133 5.47 9.54 11.27
CA SER A 133 4.26 9.77 12.06
C SER A 133 2.96 9.41 11.34
N GLN A 134 2.96 9.39 10.00
CA GLN A 134 1.80 8.97 9.20
C GLN A 134 1.69 7.44 9.09
N ILE A 135 2.73 6.69 9.44
CA ILE A 135 2.79 5.24 9.23
C ILE A 135 2.12 4.52 10.40
N LEU A 136 1.02 3.84 10.09
CA LEU A 136 0.22 3.07 11.04
C LEU A 136 0.83 1.69 11.29
N GLY A 137 1.51 1.11 10.31
CA GLY A 137 2.19 -0.17 10.44
C GLY A 137 2.85 -0.65 9.15
N LYS A 138 3.68 -1.69 9.27
CA LYS A 138 4.30 -2.40 8.16
C LYS A 138 3.62 -3.76 8.04
N THR A 139 3.26 -4.15 6.84
CA THR A 139 2.64 -5.47 6.62
C THR A 139 3.65 -6.59 6.85
N LEU A 140 3.23 -7.61 7.61
CA LEU A 140 4.05 -8.79 7.88
C LEU A 140 3.72 -9.92 6.90
N PHE A 141 2.43 -10.22 6.77
CA PHE A 141 1.88 -11.15 5.78
C PHE A 141 0.38 -10.84 5.55
N LYS A 142 -0.18 -11.43 4.50
CA LYS A 142 -1.60 -11.35 4.17
C LYS A 142 -2.32 -12.65 4.51
N VAL A 143 -3.60 -12.56 4.86
CA VAL A 143 -4.49 -13.71 4.95
C VAL A 143 -5.55 -13.57 3.85
N PRO A 144 -5.50 -14.41 2.81
CA PRO A 144 -6.42 -14.30 1.68
C PRO A 144 -7.87 -14.49 2.07
N TYR A 145 -8.77 -13.78 1.38
CA TYR A 145 -10.24 -13.95 1.42
C TYR A 145 -10.97 -13.72 2.76
N LEU A 146 -10.28 -13.66 3.89
CA LEU A 146 -10.94 -13.47 5.20
C LEU A 146 -11.59 -12.09 5.34
N GLY A 147 -11.16 -11.10 4.58
CA GLY A 147 -11.78 -9.77 4.57
C GLY A 147 -13.18 -9.79 3.97
N TYR A 148 -13.48 -10.72 3.06
CA TYR A 148 -14.83 -10.90 2.54
C TYR A 148 -15.83 -11.31 3.61
N ILE A 149 -15.40 -12.04 4.65
CA ILE A 149 -16.28 -12.37 5.79
C ILE A 149 -16.72 -11.09 6.51
N LYS A 150 -15.79 -10.16 6.72
CA LYS A 150 -16.08 -8.85 7.33
C LYS A 150 -16.94 -7.99 6.40
N ILE A 151 -16.60 -7.90 5.10
CA ILE A 151 -17.35 -7.12 4.11
C ILE A 151 -18.79 -7.63 4.04
N TRP A 152 -18.97 -8.95 3.92
CA TRP A 152 -20.29 -9.57 3.90
C TRP A 152 -21.10 -9.26 5.17
N PHE A 153 -20.47 -9.28 6.35
CA PHE A 153 -21.14 -8.92 7.60
C PHE A 153 -21.56 -7.45 7.66
N VAL A 154 -20.72 -6.52 7.19
CA VAL A 154 -21.06 -5.09 7.11
C VAL A 154 -22.18 -4.84 6.09
N ASP A 155 -22.09 -5.44 4.91
CA ASP A 155 -23.12 -5.34 3.87
C ASP A 155 -24.46 -5.91 4.37
N LEU A 156 -24.42 -7.05 5.06
CA LEU A 156 -25.59 -7.65 5.70
C LEU A 156 -26.21 -6.73 6.75
N LEU A 157 -25.41 -6.14 7.65
CA LEU A 157 -25.91 -5.19 8.64
C LEU A 157 -26.52 -3.95 7.99
N ASN A 158 -25.89 -3.41 6.94
CA ASN A 158 -26.42 -2.26 6.19
C ASN A 158 -27.75 -2.58 5.48
N LEU A 159 -28.01 -3.84 5.12
CA LEU A 159 -29.30 -4.29 4.58
C LEU A 159 -30.40 -4.35 5.66
N PHE A 160 -30.05 -4.59 6.93
CA PHE A 160 -30.99 -4.68 8.04
C PHE A 160 -31.21 -3.37 8.81
N ILE A 161 -30.35 -2.37 8.61
CA ILE A 161 -30.45 -1.03 9.22
C ILE A 161 -31.16 -0.04 8.27
N LYS A 162 -31.75 -0.53 7.18
CA LYS A 162 -32.56 0.25 6.24
C LYS A 162 -34.04 0.17 6.54
#